data_AF-A0A447JGP4-F1
#
_entry.id   AF-A0A447JGP4-F1
#
_cell.length_a   1.000
_cell.length_b   1.000
_cell.length_c   1.000
_cell.angle_alpha   90.00
_cell.angle_beta   90.00
_cell.angle_gamma   90.00
#
_symmetry.space_group_name_H-M   'P 1'
#
loop_
_entity.id
_entity.type
_entity.pdbx_description
1 polymer ?
#
loop_
_entity_poly.entity_id
_entity_poly.type
_entity_poly.pdbx_seq_one_letter_code
_entity_poly.pdbx_strand_id
1 'polypeptide(L)'
;MFTQSYTFAAAVSWGQQWYEDGKFLKKRNTFNDYLDACDALLKLGYGSPSLCYGMGGSAGGMLMGVAINERPELFHGVIAQVPFVDVLTTMLDESIPLTTGEFEEWGNPQDIEYYDYMKKL
;
A
#
# COMPACT_ATOMS: atom_id res chain seq x y z
N MET A 1 7.99 8.46 -25.40
CA MET A 1 8.02 8.06 -23.98
C MET A 1 6.64 7.49 -23.68
N PHE A 2 6.50 6.17 -23.68
CA PHE A 2 5.22 5.54 -23.33
C PHE A 2 5.16 5.45 -21.80
N THR A 3 4.29 6.23 -21.18
CA THR A 3 3.96 6.04 -19.76
C THR A 3 3.02 4.84 -19.67
N GLN A 4 3.53 3.68 -19.29
CA GLN A 4 2.67 2.58 -18.86
C GLN A 4 2.16 2.89 -17.46
N SER A 5 0.83 2.97 -17.31
CA SER A 5 0.16 3.11 -16.02
C SER A 5 -0.12 1.71 -15.46
N TYR A 6 0.48 1.38 -14.32
CA TYR A 6 0.11 0.20 -13.54
C TYR A 6 -0.95 0.59 -12.53
N THR A 7 -1.90 -0.31 -12.29
CA THR A 7 -2.90 -0.12 -11.25
C THR A 7 -2.85 -1.30 -10.28
N PHE A 8 -2.84 -0.99 -9.00
CA PHE A 8 -2.79 -1.96 -7.90
C PHE A 8 -4.21 -2.18 -7.34
N ALA A 9 -4.46 -3.31 -6.69
CA ALA A 9 -5.70 -3.53 -5.95
C ALA A 9 -6.01 -2.36 -5.00
N ALA A 10 -7.29 -2.06 -4.76
CA ALA A 10 -7.80 -0.84 -4.10
C ALA A 10 -7.93 0.41 -5.00
N ALA A 11 -7.66 0.28 -6.30
CA ALA A 11 -7.99 1.31 -7.27
C ALA A 11 -9.30 0.98 -8.00
N VAL A 12 -9.97 1.99 -8.54
CA VAL A 12 -11.26 1.82 -9.23
C VAL A 12 -11.14 1.50 -10.73
N SER A 13 -9.93 1.43 -11.29
CA SER A 13 -9.73 1.32 -12.75
C SER A 13 -10.23 0.01 -13.37
N TRP A 14 -10.39 -1.04 -12.57
CA TRP A 14 -10.93 -2.34 -12.99
C TRP A 14 -12.29 -2.67 -12.35
N GLY A 15 -12.98 -1.66 -11.82
CA GLY A 15 -14.32 -1.78 -11.22
C GLY A 15 -14.33 -2.07 -9.72
N GLN A 16 -15.55 -2.17 -9.16
CA GLN A 16 -15.76 -2.29 -7.71
C GLN A 16 -15.04 -3.49 -7.10
N GLN A 17 -15.06 -4.64 -7.77
CA GLN A 17 -14.45 -5.85 -7.24
C GLN A 17 -12.94 -5.69 -7.03
N TRP A 18 -12.24 -5.00 -7.94
CA TRP A 18 -10.82 -4.73 -7.83
C TRP A 18 -10.48 -3.79 -6.66
N TYR A 19 -11.39 -2.87 -6.35
CA TYR A 19 -11.30 -2.01 -5.17
C TYR A 19 -11.50 -2.82 -3.88
N GLU A 20 -12.57 -3.61 -3.79
CA GLU A 20 -12.86 -4.47 -2.63
C GLU A 20 -11.76 -5.52 -2.39
N ASP A 21 -11.12 -6.02 -3.45
CA ASP A 21 -10.01 -6.96 -3.35
C ASP A 21 -8.69 -6.33 -2.87
N GLY A 22 -8.63 -5.01 -2.69
CA GLY A 22 -7.49 -4.33 -2.07
C GLY A 22 -7.85 -3.62 -0.77
N LYS A 23 -8.89 -4.08 -0.08
CA LYS A 23 -9.49 -3.37 1.07
C LYS A 23 -9.65 -4.31 2.26
N PHE A 24 -9.82 -3.77 3.48
CA PHE A 24 -10.00 -4.57 4.69
C PHE A 24 -8.91 -5.65 4.85
N LEU A 25 -9.30 -6.89 5.14
CA LEU A 25 -8.44 -8.07 5.30
C LEU A 25 -7.77 -8.53 3.99
N LYS A 26 -8.02 -7.83 2.87
CA LYS A 26 -7.35 -8.04 1.58
C LYS A 26 -6.36 -6.93 1.23
N LYS A 27 -6.14 -5.94 2.12
CA LYS A 27 -5.23 -4.80 1.87
C LYS A 27 -3.82 -5.19 1.41
N ARG A 28 -3.32 -6.37 1.79
CA ARG A 28 -2.02 -6.89 1.33
C ARG A 28 -1.93 -7.04 -0.19
N ASN A 29 -3.05 -7.26 -0.88
CA ASN A 29 -3.06 -7.34 -2.34
C ASN A 29 -2.54 -6.06 -2.99
N THR A 30 -2.82 -4.88 -2.41
CA THR A 30 -2.27 -3.61 -2.89
C THR A 30 -0.74 -3.58 -2.86
N PHE A 31 -0.13 -4.10 -1.79
CA PHE A 31 1.33 -4.12 -1.63
C PHE A 31 1.98 -5.19 -2.50
N ASN A 32 1.38 -6.37 -2.55
CA ASN A 32 1.83 -7.47 -3.41
C ASN A 32 1.80 -7.07 -4.89
N ASP A 33 0.69 -6.48 -5.37
CA ASP A 33 0.57 -6.02 -6.76
C ASP A 33 1.64 -4.98 -7.12
N TYR A 34 1.99 -4.10 -6.18
CA TYR A 34 3.04 -3.10 -6.38
C TYR A 34 4.41 -3.75 -6.55
N LEU A 35 4.78 -4.66 -5.64
CA LEU A 35 6.05 -5.37 -5.68
C LEU A 35 6.15 -6.28 -6.91
N ASP A 36 5.07 -6.99 -7.24
CA ASP A 36 4.98 -7.84 -8.43
C ASP A 36 5.14 -7.03 -9.73
N ALA A 37 4.55 -5.83 -9.80
CA ALA A 37 4.74 -4.93 -10.93
C ALA A 37 6.19 -4.45 -11.05
N CYS A 38 6.85 -4.11 -9.94
CA CYS A 38 8.27 -3.75 -9.92
C CYS A 38 9.14 -4.92 -10.42
N ASP A 39 8.94 -6.12 -9.90
CA ASP A 39 9.69 -7.32 -10.27
C ASP A 39 9.47 -7.67 -11.77
N ALA A 40 8.23 -7.58 -12.25
CA ALA A 40 7.89 -7.83 -13.65
C ALA A 40 8.58 -6.83 -14.59
N LEU A 41 8.55 -5.53 -14.27
CA LEU A 41 9.20 -4.49 -15.07
C LEU A 41 10.71 -4.70 -15.15
N LEU A 42 11.36 -4.98 -14.02
CA LEU A 42 12.81 -5.23 -13.98
C LEU A 42 13.18 -6.50 -14.76
N LYS A 43 12.38 -7.57 -14.62
CA LYS A 43 12.58 -8.82 -15.38
C LYS A 43 12.44 -8.63 -16.89
N LEU A 44 11.56 -7.73 -17.33
CA LEU A 44 11.40 -7.36 -18.73
C LEU A 44 12.49 -6.40 -19.24
N GLY A 45 13.39 -5.93 -18.38
CA GLY A 45 14.49 -5.04 -18.74
C GLY A 45 14.10 -3.55 -18.81
N TYR A 46 12.95 -3.15 -18.24
CA TYR A 46 12.49 -1.76 -18.23
C TYR A 46 13.21 -0.86 -17.20
N GLY A 47 14.32 -1.30 -16.62
CA GLY A 47 15.14 -0.54 -15.67
C GLY A 47 16.37 -1.32 -15.21
N SER A 48 17.22 -0.66 -14.41
CA SER A 48 18.30 -1.36 -13.72
C SER A 48 17.82 -1.84 -12.35
N PRO A 49 18.02 -3.12 -11.98
CA PRO A 49 17.75 -3.61 -10.63
C PRO A 49 18.51 -2.83 -9.54
N SER A 50 19.65 -2.21 -9.87
CA SER A 50 20.44 -1.42 -8.91
C SER A 50 19.97 0.02 -8.72
N LEU A 51 19.00 0.47 -9.53
CA LEU A 51 18.50 1.86 -9.58
C LEU A 51 16.97 1.89 -9.63
N CYS A 52 16.31 0.98 -8.92
CA CYS A 52 14.86 1.01 -8.76
C CYS A 52 14.48 2.06 -7.71
N TYR A 53 13.53 2.93 -8.02
CA TYR A 53 13.03 3.96 -7.10
C TYR A 53 11.51 3.87 -6.97
N GLY A 54 11.00 4.10 -5.76
CA GLY A 54 9.56 4.14 -5.46
C GLY A 54 9.10 5.53 -5.01
N MET A 55 7.84 5.86 -5.24
CA MET A 55 7.22 7.08 -4.72
C MET A 55 5.75 6.86 -4.41
N GLY A 56 5.29 7.38 -3.26
CA GLY A 56 3.89 7.35 -2.86
C GLY A 56 3.58 8.40 -1.79
N GLY A 57 2.33 8.87 -1.76
CA GLY A 57 1.89 9.89 -0.80
C GLY A 57 0.58 9.55 -0.11
N SER A 58 0.36 10.06 1.11
CA SER A 58 -0.82 9.74 1.95
C SER A 58 -0.94 8.21 2.16
N ALA A 59 -2.05 7.58 1.75
CA ALA A 59 -2.20 6.12 1.71
C ALA A 59 -1.17 5.43 0.79
N GLY A 60 -0.71 6.09 -0.28
CA GLY A 60 0.42 5.62 -1.08
C GLY A 60 1.76 5.70 -0.33
N GLY A 61 1.86 6.56 0.68
CA GLY A 61 3.00 6.60 1.60
C GLY A 61 3.03 5.39 2.53
N MET A 62 1.86 4.86 2.93
CA MET A 62 1.75 3.55 3.58
C MET A 62 2.33 2.46 2.69
N LEU A 63 1.93 2.42 1.42
CA LEU A 63 2.42 1.47 0.44
C LEU A 63 3.96 1.52 0.33
N MET A 64 4.56 2.71 0.34
CA MET A 64 6.02 2.84 0.40
C MET A 64 6.61 2.27 1.69
N GLY A 65 5.99 2.54 2.84
CA GLY A 65 6.43 2.01 4.14
C GLY A 65 6.39 0.48 4.21
N VAL A 66 5.31 -0.13 3.73
CA VAL A 66 5.19 -1.60 3.65
C VAL A 66 6.21 -2.17 2.68
N ALA A 67 6.32 -1.60 1.47
CA ALA A 67 7.24 -2.09 0.45
C ALA A 67 8.71 -2.12 0.90
N ILE A 68 9.18 -1.10 1.63
CA ILE A 68 10.55 -1.09 2.16
C ILE A 68 10.75 -2.01 3.36
N ASN A 69 9.70 -2.30 4.14
CA ASN A 69 9.77 -3.27 5.22
C ASN A 69 9.84 -4.71 4.67
N GLU A 70 9.09 -5.01 3.62
CA GLU A 70 9.02 -6.36 3.02
C GLU A 70 10.19 -6.66 2.07
N ARG A 71 10.61 -5.67 1.26
CA ARG A 71 11.61 -5.82 0.18
C ARG A 71 12.62 -4.65 0.19
N PRO A 72 13.35 -4.42 1.29
CA PRO A 72 14.31 -3.30 1.38
C PRO A 72 15.40 -3.34 0.31
N GLU A 73 15.76 -4.53 -0.19
CA GLU A 73 16.78 -4.72 -1.22
C GLU A 73 16.32 -4.35 -2.64
N LEU A 74 15.00 -4.23 -2.85
CA LEU A 74 14.44 -3.91 -4.17
C LEU A 74 14.70 -2.45 -4.55
N PHE A 75 14.62 -1.52 -3.58
CA PHE A 75 14.65 -0.08 -3.84
C PHE A 75 16.00 0.53 -3.51
N HIS A 76 16.59 1.25 -4.47
CA HIS A 76 17.73 2.13 -4.22
C HIS A 76 17.32 3.34 -3.35
N GLY A 77 16.07 3.80 -3.50
CA GLY A 77 15.52 4.87 -2.68
C GLY A 77 14.01 5.02 -2.88
N VAL A 78 13.33 5.56 -1.88
CA VAL A 78 11.89 5.83 -1.94
C VAL A 78 11.57 7.26 -1.50
N ILE A 79 10.49 7.81 -2.04
CA ILE A 79 9.90 9.07 -1.60
C ILE A 79 8.53 8.77 -0.99
N ALA A 80 8.43 8.91 0.34
CA ALA A 80 7.17 8.76 1.08
C ALA A 80 6.65 10.15 1.50
N GLN A 81 5.60 10.65 0.86
CA GLN A 81 5.06 11.99 1.09
C GLN A 81 3.88 11.94 2.06
N VAL A 82 3.92 12.73 3.14
CA VAL A 82 2.86 12.76 4.19
C VAL A 82 2.32 11.35 4.51
N PRO A 83 3.21 10.39 4.85
CA PRO A 83 2.85 8.97 4.75
C PRO A 83 2.00 8.51 5.94
N PHE A 84 0.92 7.79 5.65
CA PHE A 84 0.11 7.12 6.67
C PHE A 84 0.80 5.82 7.12
N VAL A 85 1.61 5.88 8.17
CA VAL A 85 2.47 4.75 8.60
C VAL A 85 2.23 4.28 10.04
N ASP A 86 1.60 5.11 10.88
CA ASP A 86 1.20 4.71 12.24
C ASP A 86 -0.24 4.19 12.24
N VAL A 87 -0.50 3.17 11.41
CA VAL A 87 -1.85 2.72 11.03
C VAL A 87 -2.62 2.23 12.23
N LEU A 88 -2.06 1.29 12.99
CA LEU A 88 -2.76 0.68 14.11
C LEU A 88 -3.10 1.71 15.21
N THR A 89 -2.13 2.53 15.61
CA THR A 89 -2.34 3.53 16.67
C THR A 89 -3.36 4.57 16.23
N THR A 90 -3.26 5.06 14.99
CA THR A 90 -4.21 6.04 14.45
C THR A 90 -5.63 5.47 14.38
N MET A 91 -5.77 4.25 13.87
CA MET A 91 -7.07 3.60 13.71
C MET A 91 -7.71 3.18 15.05
N LEU A 92 -6.94 3.12 16.14
CA LEU A 92 -7.48 2.89 17.49
C LEU A 92 -8.03 4.16 18.16
N ASP A 93 -7.68 5.34 17.66
CA ASP A 93 -8.06 6.63 18.26
C ASP A 93 -9.11 7.36 17.40
N GLU A 94 -10.37 7.24 17.81
CA GLU A 94 -11.53 7.89 17.16
C GLU A 94 -11.53 9.42 17.31
N SER A 95 -10.68 10.01 18.17
CA SER A 95 -10.55 11.46 18.30
C SER A 95 -9.73 12.09 17.19
N ILE A 96 -8.92 11.30 16.47
CA ILE A 96 -8.16 11.75 15.32
C ILE A 96 -9.13 11.94 14.14
N PRO A 97 -9.10 13.11 13.46
CA PRO A 97 -9.94 13.34 12.28
C PRO A 97 -9.75 12.24 11.22
N LEU A 98 -10.85 11.88 10.55
CA LEU A 98 -10.96 10.84 9.52
C LEU A 98 -11.01 9.39 10.02
N THR A 99 -10.47 9.04 11.19
CA THR A 99 -10.39 7.65 11.69
C THR A 99 -11.72 6.89 11.56
N THR A 100 -12.83 7.48 12.03
CA THR A 100 -14.14 6.81 12.01
C THR A 100 -14.69 6.59 10.60
N GLY A 101 -14.42 7.52 9.67
CA GLY A 101 -14.78 7.34 8.26
C GLY A 101 -13.87 6.33 7.55
N GLU A 102 -12.62 6.22 7.97
CA GLU A 102 -11.64 5.30 7.42
C GLU A 102 -11.80 3.85 7.91
N PHE A 103 -12.64 3.60 8.92
CA PHE A 103 -13.05 2.23 9.25
C PHE A 103 -13.68 1.52 8.07
N GLU A 104 -14.39 2.24 7.22
CA GLU A 104 -14.96 1.67 6.01
C GLU A 104 -13.90 1.30 4.99
N GLU A 105 -12.63 1.74 5.07
CA GLU A 105 -11.53 1.41 4.16
C GLU A 105 -10.60 0.33 4.76
N TRP A 106 -10.15 0.52 5.99
CA TRP A 106 -9.13 -0.33 6.60
C TRP A 106 -9.72 -1.40 7.52
N GLY A 107 -10.94 -1.19 8.01
CA GLY A 107 -11.54 -1.93 9.11
C GLY A 107 -11.38 -1.21 10.44
N ASN A 108 -12.05 -1.72 11.48
CA ASN A 108 -12.01 -1.14 12.82
C ASN A 108 -11.18 -2.02 13.77
N PRO A 109 -10.00 -1.57 14.24
CA PRO A 109 -9.14 -2.37 15.12
C PRO A 109 -9.64 -2.51 16.56
N GLN A 110 -10.81 -1.96 16.90
CA GLN A 110 -11.55 -2.37 18.11
C GLN A 110 -12.02 -3.85 18.00
N ASP A 111 -12.16 -4.37 16.78
CA ASP A 111 -12.30 -5.80 16.50
C ASP A 111 -10.91 -6.46 16.42
N ILE A 112 -10.75 -7.57 17.13
CA ILE A 112 -9.49 -8.32 17.22
C ILE A 112 -9.00 -8.83 15.86
N GLU A 113 -9.91 -9.16 14.93
CA GLU A 113 -9.53 -9.64 13.60
C GLU A 113 -8.79 -8.53 12.82
N TYR A 114 -9.34 -7.32 12.83
CA TYR A 114 -8.72 -6.16 12.20
C TYR A 114 -7.49 -5.68 12.96
N TYR A 115 -7.49 -5.73 14.28
CA TYR A 115 -6.31 -5.41 15.09
C TYR A 115 -5.10 -6.27 14.69
N ASP A 116 -5.29 -7.60 14.70
CA ASP A 116 -4.22 -8.56 14.40
C ASP A 116 -3.75 -8.49 12.95
N TYR A 117 -4.66 -8.14 12.04
CA TYR A 117 -4.33 -7.91 10.64
C TYR A 117 -3.52 -6.61 10.45
N MET A 118 -4.01 -5.47 10.98
CA MET A 118 -3.36 -4.16 10.89
C MET A 118 -1.98 -4.14 11.53
N LYS A 119 -1.80 -4.84 12.66
CA LYS A 119 -0.52 -4.96 13.36
C LYS A 119 0.59 -5.60 12.52
N LYS A 120 0.22 -6.34 11.46
CA LYS A 120 1.14 -7.06 10.57
C LYS A 120 1.32 -6.37 9.21
N LEU A 121 0.70 -5.20 9.02
CA LEU A 121 0.95 -4.31 7.88
C LEU A 121 2.28 -3.58 8.12
#